data_AF-A0A0G2J683-F1
#
_entry.id   AF-A0A0G2J683-F1
#
_cell.length_a   1.000
_cell.length_b   1.000
_cell.length_c   1.000
_cell.angle_alpha   90.00
_cell.angle_beta   90.00
_cell.angle_gamma   90.00
#
_symmetry.space_group_name_H-M   'P 1'
#
loop_
_entity.id
_entity.type
_entity.pdbx_description
1 polymer ?
#
loop_
_entity_poly.entity_id
_entity_poly.type
_entity_poly.pdbx_seq_one_letter_code
_entity_poly.pdbx_strand_id
1 'polypeptide(L)'
;ETQDLNEITKLGHFLKGSSATLGLTKVKEACEKIQNLGAGKDESGTVNEPNTAISLANIKKTLNETKGDYNDAVVRLKRFYGEKV
;
A
#
# COMPACT_ATOMS: atom_id res chain seq x y z
N GLU A 1 4.20 0.75 -20.40
CA GLU A 1 3.04 0.76 -19.50
C GLU A 1 2.85 2.17 -18.97
N THR A 2 1.69 2.78 -19.19
CA THR A 2 1.33 4.11 -18.67
C THR A 2 1.22 4.00 -17.15
N GLN A 3 2.22 4.52 -16.43
CA GLN A 3 2.25 4.48 -14.97
C GLN A 3 1.32 5.59 -14.43
N ASP A 4 0.02 5.30 -14.43
CA ASP A 4 -1.00 6.27 -14.03
C ASP A 4 -1.06 6.40 -12.51
N LEU A 5 -0.37 7.43 -11.98
CA LEU A 5 -0.34 7.74 -10.55
C LEU A 5 -1.74 7.91 -9.95
N ASN A 6 -2.70 8.37 -10.75
CA ASN A 6 -4.07 8.57 -10.32
C ASN A 6 -4.79 7.24 -10.05
N GLU A 7 -4.59 6.24 -10.91
CA GLU A 7 -5.12 4.89 -10.69
C GLU A 7 -4.48 4.23 -9.46
N ILE A 8 -3.17 4.41 -9.27
CA ILE A 8 -2.46 3.92 -8.08
C ILE A 8 -3.04 4.54 -6.80
N THR A 9 -3.30 5.85 -6.81
CA THR A 9 -3.92 6.57 -5.68
C THR A 9 -5.29 5.98 -5.34
N LYS A 10 -6.13 5.74 -6.34
CA LYS A 10 -7.48 5.16 -6.14
C LYS A 10 -7.41 3.75 -5.57
N LEU A 11 -6.52 2.91 -6.09
CA LEU A 11 -6.31 1.55 -5.59
C LEU A 11 -5.78 1.55 -4.16
N GLY A 12 -4.83 2.43 -3.84
CA GLY A 12 -4.31 2.62 -2.49
C GLY A 12 -5.42 3.04 -1.51
N HIS A 13 -6.27 3.99 -1.91
CA HIS A 13 -7.41 4.41 -1.09
C HIS A 13 -8.41 3.28 -0.83
N PHE A 14 -8.77 2.52 -1.87
CA PHE A 14 -9.66 1.37 -1.75
C PHE A 14 -9.11 0.32 -0.77
N LEU A 15 -7.86 -0.10 -0.97
CA LEU A 15 -7.23 -1.15 -0.16
C LEU A 15 -6.97 -0.70 1.27
N LYS A 16 -6.67 0.59 1.49
CA LYS A 16 -6.58 1.21 2.83
C LYS A 16 -7.89 1.02 3.60
N GLY A 17 -9.03 1.30 2.97
CA GLY A 17 -10.35 1.15 3.58
C GLY A 17 -10.62 -0.29 4.01
N SER A 18 -10.46 -1.24 3.10
CA SER A 18 -10.68 -2.67 3.37
C SER A 18 -9.75 -3.20 4.48
N SER A 19 -8.47 -2.82 4.44
CA SER A 19 -7.47 -3.27 5.43
C SER A 19 -7.74 -2.70 6.82
N ALA A 20 -8.21 -1.44 6.91
CA ALA A 20 -8.60 -0.83 8.18
C ALA A 20 -9.76 -1.57 8.84
N THR A 21 -10.79 -1.93 8.06
CA THR A 21 -11.97 -2.65 8.58
C THR A 21 -11.62 -4.02 9.16
N LEU A 22 -10.62 -4.70 8.58
CA LEU A 22 -10.15 -6.01 9.04
C LEU A 22 -9.07 -5.93 10.13
N GLY A 23 -8.67 -4.73 10.56
CA GLY A 23 -7.62 -4.54 11.55
C GLY A 23 -6.20 -4.85 11.04
N LEU A 24 -5.99 -4.91 9.72
CA LEU A 24 -4.69 -5.16 9.10
C LEU A 24 -3.85 -3.87 9.06
N THR A 25 -3.41 -3.42 10.24
CA THR A 25 -2.77 -2.11 10.44
C THR A 25 -1.57 -1.86 9.52
N LYS A 26 -0.65 -2.82 9.39
CA LYS A 26 0.54 -2.69 8.53
C LYS A 26 0.18 -2.50 7.05
N VAL A 27 -0.79 -3.27 6.55
CA VAL A 27 -1.27 -3.16 5.17
C VAL A 27 -1.96 -1.81 4.96
N LYS A 28 -2.75 -1.36 5.95
CA LYS A 28 -3.38 -0.03 5.94
C LYS A 28 -2.34 1.10 5.87
N GLU A 29 -1.29 1.05 6.69
CA GLU A 29 -0.20 2.05 6.68
C GLU A 29 0.51 2.10 5.33
N ALA A 30 0.81 0.95 4.74
CA ALA A 30 1.46 0.92 3.44
C ALA A 30 0.55 1.45 2.31
N CYS A 31 -0.76 1.18 2.38
CA CYS A 31 -1.73 1.75 1.44
C CYS A 31 -1.83 3.29 1.57
N GLU A 32 -1.70 3.83 2.78
CA GLU A 32 -1.66 5.28 3.03
C GLU A 32 -0.42 5.92 2.40
N LYS A 33 0.75 5.30 2.53
CA LYS A 33 1.97 5.73 1.84
C LYS A 33 1.81 5.73 0.32
N ILE A 34 1.25 4.66 -0.25
CA ILE A 34 1.01 4.56 -1.70
C ILE A 34 0.04 5.66 -2.17
N GLN A 35 -0.99 5.97 -1.38
CA GLN A 35 -1.91 7.06 -1.66
C GLN A 35 -1.19 8.42 -1.69
N ASN A 36 -0.33 8.70 -0.72
CA ASN A 36 0.44 9.95 -0.64
C ASN A 36 1.41 10.07 -1.82
N LEU A 37 2.16 9.01 -2.12
CA LEU A 37 3.09 8.95 -3.26
C LEU A 37 2.38 9.11 -4.59
N GLY A 38 1.20 8.49 -4.75
CA GLY A 38 0.35 8.65 -5.93
C GLY A 38 -0.16 10.08 -6.13
N ALA A 39 -0.33 10.83 -5.04
CA ALA A 39 -0.68 12.25 -5.09
C ALA A 39 0.54 13.17 -5.35
N GLY A 40 1.71 12.61 -5.62
CA GLY A 40 2.96 13.36 -5.84
C GLY A 40 3.57 13.91 -4.55
N LYS A 41 3.30 13.27 -3.40
CA LYS A 41 3.86 13.63 -2.09
C LYS A 41 4.81 12.55 -1.58
N ASP A 42 5.58 12.84 -0.55
CA ASP A 42 6.41 11.86 0.15
C ASP A 42 5.54 10.83 0.90
N GLU A 43 6.17 9.79 1.47
CA GLU A 43 5.47 8.76 2.25
C GLU A 43 4.60 9.32 3.38
N SER A 44 5.02 10.43 3.99
CA SER A 44 4.30 11.12 5.07
C SER A 44 3.15 12.00 4.58
N GLY A 45 3.10 12.31 3.28
CA GLY A 45 2.10 13.19 2.69
C GLY A 45 2.29 14.68 3.03
N THR A 46 3.49 15.07 3.49
CA THR A 46 3.79 16.43 3.98
C THR A 46 4.62 17.24 2.97
N VAL A 47 5.50 16.58 2.23
CA VAL A 47 6.40 17.20 1.25
C VAL A 47 6.01 16.73 -0.15
N ASN A 48 6.13 17.60 -1.16
CA ASN A 48 5.94 17.19 -2.55
C ASN A 48 7.17 16.45 -3.07
N GLU A 49 6.96 15.36 -3.78
CA GLU A 49 8.05 14.63 -4.42
C GLU A 49 8.66 15.45 -5.56
N PRO A 50 9.98 15.36 -5.80
CA PRO A 50 10.65 16.21 -6.78
C PRO A 50 10.19 15.95 -8.21
N ASN A 51 9.80 14.70 -8.51
CA ASN A 51 9.25 14.29 -9.80
C ASN A 51 8.51 12.96 -9.68
N THR A 52 7.69 12.66 -10.68
CA THR A 52 6.90 11.43 -10.80
C THR A 52 7.74 10.15 -10.79
N ALA A 53 8.98 10.17 -11.29
CA ALA A 53 9.83 8.98 -11.34
C ALA A 53 10.25 8.52 -9.93
N ILE A 54 10.52 9.46 -9.02
CA ILE A 54 10.83 9.16 -7.62
C ILE A 54 9.59 8.62 -6.91
N SER A 55 8.42 9.25 -7.10
CA SER A 55 7.15 8.75 -6.56
C SER A 55 6.88 7.31 -7.00
N LEU A 56 7.10 7.00 -8.29
CA LEU A 56 6.91 5.65 -8.82
C LEU A 56 7.92 4.64 -8.28
N ALA A 57 9.18 5.03 -8.09
CA ALA A 57 10.19 4.18 -7.47
C ALA A 57 9.82 3.86 -6.02
N ASN A 58 9.39 4.87 -5.26
CA ASN A 58 8.92 4.73 -3.88
C ASN A 58 7.67 3.86 -3.80
N ILE A 59 6.68 4.06 -4.68
CA ILE A 59 5.47 3.19 -4.76
C ILE A 59 5.88 1.74 -4.99
N LYS A 60 6.79 1.47 -5.94
CA LYS A 60 7.27 0.10 -6.21
C LYS A 60 7.95 -0.52 -4.99
N LYS A 61 8.76 0.27 -4.29
CA LYS A 61 9.42 -0.16 -3.04
C LYS A 61 8.38 -0.52 -1.98
N THR A 62 7.45 0.39 -1.69
CA THR A 62 6.39 0.18 -0.70
C THR A 62 5.51 -1.02 -1.05
N LEU A 63 5.15 -1.20 -2.32
CA LEU A 63 4.40 -2.38 -2.77
C LEU A 63 5.15 -3.69 -2.52
N ASN A 64 6.47 -3.70 -2.74
CA ASN A 64 7.29 -4.89 -2.50
C ASN A 64 7.35 -5.23 -1.01
N GLU A 65 7.49 -4.22 -0.15
CA GLU A 65 7.46 -4.38 1.31
C GLU A 65 6.08 -4.88 1.78
N THR A 66 5.00 -4.28 1.27
CA THR A 66 3.61 -4.62 1.62
C THR A 66 3.25 -6.06 1.28
N LYS A 67 3.84 -6.64 0.23
CA LYS A 67 3.59 -8.06 -0.12
C LYS A 67 4.00 -9.01 1.00
N GLY A 68 5.07 -8.69 1.72
CA GLY A 68 5.50 -9.46 2.89
C GLY A 68 4.46 -9.40 4.00
N ASP A 69 4.01 -8.18 4.36
CA ASP A 69 2.99 -7.98 5.39
C ASP A 69 1.63 -8.58 5.01
N TYR A 70 1.25 -8.51 3.74
CA TYR A 70 0.07 -9.17 3.21
C TYR A 70 0.16 -10.69 3.37
N ASN A 71 1.28 -11.29 2.99
CA ASN A 71 1.45 -12.74 3.10
C ASN A 71 1.45 -13.19 4.57
N ASP A 72 2.08 -12.44 5.47
CA ASP A 72 2.04 -12.68 6.91
C ASP A 72 0.60 -12.59 7.46
N ALA A 73 -0.18 -11.59 7.03
CA ALA A 73 -1.59 -11.46 7.38
C ALA A 73 -2.42 -12.66 6.88
N VAL A 74 -2.24 -13.07 5.62
CA VAL A 74 -2.92 -14.24 5.04
C VAL A 74 -2.60 -15.51 5.81
N VAL A 75 -1.32 -15.75 6.14
CA VAL A 75 -0.89 -16.89 6.93
C VAL A 75 -1.56 -16.90 8.31
N ARG A 76 -1.59 -15.75 9.00
CA ARG A 76 -2.24 -15.64 10.32
C ARG A 76 -3.74 -15.87 10.24
N LEU A 77 -4.42 -15.26 9.28
CA LEU A 77 -5.86 -15.42 9.09
C LEU A 77 -6.21 -16.87 8.76
N LYS A 78 -5.48 -17.50 7.83
CA LYS A 78 -5.67 -18.92 7.51
C LYS A 78 -5.53 -19.81 8.74
N ARG A 79 -4.48 -19.61 9.56
CA ARG A 79 -4.32 -20.34 10.82
C ARG A 79 -5.47 -20.11 11.79
N PHE A 80 -5.91 -18.86 11.93
CA PHE A 80 -7.01 -18.50 12.83
C PHE A 80 -8.33 -19.17 12.44
N TYR A 81 -8.62 -19.26 11.13
CA TYR A 81 -9.82 -19.92 10.61
C TYR A 81 -9.66 -21.43 10.37
N GLY A 82 -8.50 -22.02 10.66
CA GLY A 82 -8.24 -23.46 10.49
C GLY A 82 -8.02 -23.90 9.04
N GLU A 83 -7.70 -22.98 8.13
CA GLU A 83 -7.32 -23.29 6.75
C GLU A 83 -5.86 -23.78 6.64
N LYS A 84 -5.57 -24.52 5.56
CA LYS A 84 -4.19 -24.88 5.21
C LYS A 84 -3.41 -23.65 4.75
N VAL A 85 -2.28 -23.44 5.43
CA VAL A 85 -1.27 -22.41 5.10
C VAL A 85 -0.38 -22.89 3.98
#